data_AF-A0A6M5YRH9-F1
#
_entry.id   AF-A0A6M5YRH9-F1
#
_cell.length_a   1.000
_cell.length_b   1.000
_cell.length_c   1.000
_cell.angle_alpha   90.00
_cell.angle_beta   90.00
_cell.angle_gamma   90.00
#
_symmetry.space_group_name_H-M   'P 1'
#
loop_
_entity.id
_entity.type
_entity.pdbx_description
1 polymer ?
#
loop_
_entity_poly.entity_id
_entity_poly.type
_entity_poly.pdbx_seq_one_letter_code
_entity_poly.pdbx_strand_id
1 'polypeptide(L)'
;MSGNTPHVPVARMDIPPKGGAGCLIFTTLFVGFCVALSAFHLVTYSEPPTDGVVAAVLWLSLTTLTLGSAVYAAGGLGPCAVVCLGTFSSRTFVEVSLEGDRIVIAFGYEMFRRRFYYLTVARGQIVSLEMRSGQATALAGRDMDDWHVALWYRDPTRAKRKHIEGVRDDEVYVVCPPRAKVTTEVFLRSVVTFLCSVGVELHPVAKENAFRVVAIDGDPLTPPSPPGLSV
;
A
#
# COMPACT_ATOMS: atom_id res chain seq x y z
N MET A 1 -10.90 18.89 -11.96
CA MET A 1 -9.73 19.25 -12.78
C MET A 1 -8.82 20.11 -11.92
N SER A 2 -7.87 19.51 -11.21
CA SER A 2 -6.89 20.24 -10.40
C SER A 2 -5.69 20.57 -11.27
N GLY A 3 -5.21 21.82 -11.23
CA GLY A 3 -4.09 22.29 -12.01
C GLY A 3 -2.83 21.47 -11.73
N ASN A 4 -2.12 21.10 -12.79
CA ASN A 4 -0.81 20.47 -12.73
C ASN A 4 0.22 21.51 -12.26
N THR A 5 0.29 21.77 -10.96
CA THR A 5 1.47 22.42 -10.38
C THR A 5 2.66 21.49 -10.62
N PRO A 6 3.78 21.98 -11.18
CA PRO A 6 4.93 21.10 -11.43
C PRO A 6 5.47 20.58 -10.10
N HIS A 7 5.32 19.28 -9.86
CA HIS A 7 6.00 18.60 -8.76
C HIS A 7 7.50 18.71 -8.98
N VAL A 8 8.17 19.52 -8.16
CA VAL A 8 9.64 19.63 -8.21
C VAL A 8 10.20 18.59 -7.25
N PRO A 9 10.84 17.52 -7.74
CA PRO A 9 11.44 16.50 -6.87
C PRO A 9 12.66 17.09 -6.15
N VAL A 10 12.68 16.95 -4.83
CA VAL A 10 13.75 17.46 -3.95
C VAL A 10 14.68 16.34 -3.52
N ALA A 11 14.12 15.18 -3.18
CA ALA A 11 14.88 14.03 -2.71
C ALA A 11 14.20 12.73 -3.14
N ARG A 12 14.99 11.68 -3.33
CA ARG A 12 14.49 10.34 -3.69
C ARG A 12 15.31 9.27 -3.00
N MET A 13 14.62 8.24 -2.55
CA MET A 13 15.22 7.01 -2.03
C MET A 13 14.58 5.82 -2.76
N ASP A 14 15.43 4.90 -3.22
CA ASP A 14 14.94 3.68 -3.84
C ASP A 14 14.43 2.69 -2.77
N ILE A 15 13.28 2.09 -3.06
CA ILE A 15 12.67 1.06 -2.23
C ILE A 15 13.06 -0.28 -2.84
N PRO A 16 13.42 -1.28 -2.02
CA PRO A 16 13.73 -2.59 -2.51
C PRO A 16 12.55 -3.20 -3.29
N PRO A 17 12.79 -3.84 -4.45
CA PRO A 17 11.72 -4.31 -5.31
C PRO A 17 10.85 -5.37 -4.62
N LYS A 18 9.55 -5.32 -4.88
CA LYS A 18 8.59 -6.35 -4.49
C LYS A 18 8.90 -7.60 -5.32
N GLY A 19 9.60 -8.56 -4.73
CA GLY A 19 9.70 -9.91 -5.32
C GLY A 19 8.30 -10.50 -5.49
N GLY A 20 8.05 -11.23 -6.58
CA GLY A 20 6.75 -11.89 -6.80
C GLY A 20 6.18 -11.78 -8.21
N ALA A 21 6.80 -11.03 -9.12
CA ALA A 21 6.33 -10.91 -10.51
C ALA A 21 6.13 -12.27 -11.18
N GLY A 22 7.01 -13.26 -10.95
CA GLY A 22 6.87 -14.61 -11.52
C GLY A 22 5.61 -15.36 -11.06
N CYS A 23 5.30 -15.31 -9.76
CA CYS A 23 4.09 -15.93 -9.21
C CYS A 23 2.82 -15.26 -9.76
N LEU A 24 2.85 -13.93 -9.90
CA LEU A 24 1.74 -13.18 -10.47
C LEU A 24 1.54 -13.52 -11.95
N ILE A 25 2.61 -13.60 -12.75
CA ILE A 25 2.53 -14.03 -14.16
C ILE A 25 1.87 -15.40 -14.27
N PHE A 26 2.36 -16.38 -13.51
CA PHE A 26 1.82 -17.73 -13.54
C PHE A 26 0.33 -17.75 -13.17
N THR A 27 -0.04 -17.04 -12.09
CA THR A 27 -1.43 -16.96 -11.63
C THR A 27 -2.32 -16.28 -12.68
N THR A 28 -1.87 -15.17 -13.29
CA THR A 28 -2.62 -14.47 -14.34
C THR A 28 -2.81 -15.35 -15.58
N LEU A 29 -1.78 -16.07 -16.02
CA LEU A 29 -1.89 -17.00 -17.15
C LEU A 29 -2.85 -18.15 -16.85
N PHE A 30 -2.76 -18.72 -15.64
CA PHE A 30 -3.65 -19.80 -15.21
C PHE A 30 -5.12 -19.34 -15.16
N VAL A 31 -5.41 -18.20 -14.51
CA VAL A 31 -6.76 -17.64 -14.46
C VAL A 31 -7.26 -17.31 -15.87
N GLY A 32 -6.42 -16.70 -16.70
CA GLY A 32 -6.75 -16.39 -18.10
C GLY A 32 -7.08 -17.63 -18.92
N PHE A 33 -6.31 -18.72 -18.75
CA PHE A 33 -6.59 -20.01 -19.37
C PHE A 33 -7.95 -20.58 -18.95
N CYS A 34 -8.26 -20.57 -17.64
CA CYS A 34 -9.55 -21.05 -17.14
C CYS A 34 -10.75 -20.21 -17.65
N VAL A 35 -10.57 -18.89 -17.76
CA VAL A 35 -11.58 -17.98 -18.35
C VAL A 35 -11.78 -18.30 -19.83
N ALA A 36 -10.71 -18.47 -20.60
CA ALA A 36 -10.77 -18.82 -22.01
C ALA A 36 -11.45 -20.18 -22.23
N LEU A 37 -11.12 -21.17 -21.41
CA LEU A 37 -11.73 -22.50 -21.43
C LEU A 37 -13.23 -22.43 -21.11
N SER A 38 -13.62 -21.61 -20.11
CA SER A 38 -15.02 -21.40 -19.74
C SER A 38 -15.82 -20.75 -20.88
N ALA A 39 -15.25 -19.73 -21.53
CA ALA A 39 -15.86 -19.07 -22.68
C ALA A 39 -15.99 -20.03 -23.88
N PHE A 40 -14.95 -20.81 -24.17
CA PHE A 40 -14.97 -21.83 -25.22
C PHE A 40 -16.06 -22.88 -24.96
N HIS A 41 -16.17 -23.37 -23.73
CA HIS A 41 -17.22 -24.32 -23.34
C HIS A 41 -18.63 -23.76 -23.55
N LEU A 42 -18.85 -22.47 -23.30
CA LEU A 42 -20.15 -21.83 -23.50
C LEU A 42 -20.49 -21.58 -24.99
N VAL A 43 -19.49 -21.40 -25.84
CA VAL A 43 -19.68 -21.07 -27.26
C VAL A 43 -19.77 -22.33 -28.14
N THR A 44 -18.98 -23.36 -27.84
CA THR A 44 -18.77 -24.49 -28.76
C THR A 44 -19.79 -25.62 -28.61
N TYR A 45 -20.42 -25.76 -27.44
CA TYR A 45 -21.38 -26.85 -27.21
C TYR A 45 -22.81 -26.35 -27.44
N SER A 46 -23.48 -26.87 -28.47
CA SER A 46 -24.90 -26.60 -28.73
C SER A 46 -25.84 -27.30 -27.74
N GLU A 47 -25.41 -28.42 -27.15
CA GLU A 47 -26.06 -29.11 -26.02
C GLU A 47 -25.01 -29.39 -24.94
N PRO A 48 -24.62 -28.37 -24.17
CA PRO A 48 -23.59 -28.54 -23.17
C PRO A 48 -24.13 -29.39 -21.99
N PRO A 49 -23.34 -30.33 -21.44
CA PRO A 49 -23.70 -30.96 -20.18
C PRO A 49 -23.92 -29.88 -19.13
N THR A 50 -25.08 -29.92 -18.46
CA THR A 50 -25.57 -28.86 -17.58
C THR A 50 -24.52 -28.47 -16.52
N ASP A 51 -23.82 -29.47 -15.97
CA ASP A 51 -22.77 -29.28 -14.96
C ASP A 51 -21.60 -28.43 -15.48
N GLY A 52 -21.21 -28.59 -16.74
CA GLY A 52 -20.13 -27.82 -17.36
C GLY A 52 -20.50 -26.36 -17.58
N VAL A 53 -21.74 -26.08 -17.99
CA VAL A 53 -22.26 -24.71 -18.10
C VAL A 53 -22.30 -24.04 -16.73
N VAL A 54 -22.84 -24.73 -15.74
CA VAL A 54 -22.96 -24.20 -14.37
C VAL A 54 -21.57 -23.87 -13.83
N ALA A 55 -20.59 -24.77 -13.98
CA ALA A 55 -19.22 -24.52 -13.57
C ALA A 55 -18.59 -23.30 -14.28
N ALA A 56 -18.75 -23.20 -15.60
CA ALA A 56 -18.24 -22.07 -16.38
C ALA A 56 -18.87 -20.74 -15.95
N VAL A 57 -20.19 -20.70 -15.75
CA VAL A 57 -20.91 -19.49 -15.31
C VAL A 57 -20.50 -19.09 -13.89
N LEU A 58 -20.38 -20.04 -12.96
CA LEU A 58 -19.91 -19.77 -11.59
C LEU A 58 -18.47 -19.23 -11.59
N TRP A 59 -17.57 -19.83 -12.38
CA TRP A 59 -16.20 -19.38 -12.49
C TRP A 59 -16.08 -17.96 -13.06
N LEU A 60 -16.81 -17.68 -14.15
CA LEU A 60 -16.85 -16.34 -14.74
C LEU A 60 -17.42 -15.31 -13.77
N SER A 61 -18.51 -15.64 -13.07
CA SER A 61 -19.12 -14.76 -12.06
C SER A 61 -18.15 -14.44 -10.93
N LEU A 62 -17.45 -15.45 -10.41
CA LEU A 62 -16.43 -15.27 -9.38
C LEU A 62 -15.28 -14.38 -9.87
N THR A 63 -14.80 -14.61 -11.09
CA THR A 63 -13.70 -13.83 -11.68
C THR A 63 -14.12 -12.38 -11.93
N THR A 64 -15.32 -12.15 -12.44
CA THR A 64 -15.85 -10.79 -12.65
C THR A 64 -16.09 -10.07 -11.32
N LEU A 65 -16.61 -10.76 -10.31
CA LEU A 65 -16.85 -10.18 -8.98
C LEU A 65 -15.54 -9.79 -8.30
N THR A 66 -14.53 -10.66 -8.35
CA THR A 66 -13.21 -10.41 -7.75
C THR A 66 -12.48 -9.28 -8.47
N LEU A 67 -12.47 -9.28 -9.80
CA LEU A 67 -11.89 -8.18 -10.58
C LEU A 67 -12.63 -6.86 -10.35
N GLY A 68 -13.96 -6.89 -10.39
CA GLY A 68 -14.81 -5.73 -10.14
C GLY A 68 -14.58 -5.13 -8.75
N SER A 69 -14.46 -5.99 -7.74
CA SER A 69 -14.17 -5.59 -6.36
C SER A 69 -12.76 -5.00 -6.21
N ALA A 70 -11.75 -5.57 -6.89
CA ALA A 70 -10.40 -5.02 -6.91
C ALA A 70 -10.34 -3.64 -7.58
N VAL A 71 -11.04 -3.46 -8.70
CA VAL A 71 -11.16 -2.18 -9.41
C VAL A 71 -11.88 -1.15 -8.55
N TYR A 72 -12.99 -1.54 -7.91
CA TYR A 72 -13.73 -0.67 -7.01
C TYR A 72 -12.88 -0.24 -5.80
N ALA A 73 -12.20 -1.19 -5.15
CA ALA A 73 -11.35 -0.91 -3.99
C ALA A 73 -10.15 -0.02 -4.35
N ALA A 74 -9.61 -0.11 -5.57
CA ALA A 74 -8.55 0.75 -6.05
C ALA A 74 -9.02 2.17 -6.43
N GLY A 75 -10.33 2.43 -6.50
CA GLY A 75 -10.88 3.71 -6.95
C GLY A 75 -10.97 3.85 -8.48
N GLY A 76 -10.99 2.72 -9.21
CA GLY A 76 -11.21 2.67 -10.65
C GLY A 76 -10.14 1.90 -11.42
N LEU A 77 -10.36 1.78 -12.74
CA LEU A 77 -9.49 1.00 -13.64
C LEU A 77 -8.07 1.55 -13.73
N GLY A 78 -7.92 2.88 -13.80
CA GLY A 78 -6.62 3.54 -13.89
C GLY A 78 -5.71 3.25 -12.68
N PRO A 79 -6.15 3.58 -11.45
CA PRO A 79 -5.41 3.23 -10.23
C PRO A 79 -5.14 1.73 -10.10
N CYS A 80 -6.12 0.87 -10.43
CA CYS A 80 -5.94 -0.57 -10.44
C CYS A 80 -4.80 -1.00 -11.39
N ALA A 81 -4.77 -0.46 -12.61
CA ALA A 81 -3.71 -0.74 -13.58
C ALA A 81 -2.34 -0.28 -13.08
N VAL A 82 -2.26 0.87 -12.40
CA VAL A 82 -1.02 1.37 -11.78
C VAL A 82 -0.50 0.39 -10.72
N VAL A 83 -1.38 -0.12 -9.84
CA VAL A 83 -1.01 -1.12 -8.83
C VAL A 83 -0.54 -2.42 -9.48
N CYS A 84 -1.26 -2.92 -10.49
CA CYS A 84 -0.90 -4.14 -11.21
C CYS A 84 0.46 -4.01 -11.91
N LEU A 85 0.65 -2.96 -12.72
CA LEU A 85 1.91 -2.69 -13.43
C LEU A 85 3.09 -2.51 -12.48
N GLY A 86 2.83 -1.87 -11.35
CA GLY A 86 3.81 -1.66 -10.30
C GLY A 86 4.42 -2.95 -9.74
N THR A 87 3.68 -4.05 -9.77
CA THR A 87 4.18 -5.38 -9.34
C THR A 87 5.26 -5.93 -10.28
N PHE A 88 5.32 -5.44 -11.52
CA PHE A 88 6.32 -5.81 -12.51
C PHE A 88 7.52 -4.84 -12.55
N SER A 89 7.45 -3.73 -11.81
CA SER A 89 8.56 -2.78 -11.79
C SER A 89 9.68 -3.27 -10.87
N SER A 90 10.89 -3.26 -11.39
CA SER A 90 12.13 -3.48 -10.62
C SER A 90 12.58 -2.24 -9.84
N ARG A 91 11.96 -1.08 -10.08
CA ARG A 91 12.38 0.21 -9.52
C ARG A 91 11.22 0.86 -8.78
N THR A 92 11.08 0.51 -7.50
CA THR A 92 10.19 1.21 -6.58
C THR A 92 10.95 2.33 -5.86
N PHE A 93 10.26 3.41 -5.52
CA PHE A 93 10.89 4.57 -4.86
C PHE A 93 9.94 5.27 -3.90
N VAL A 94 10.52 6.03 -2.99
CA VAL A 94 9.88 7.14 -2.29
C VAL A 94 10.52 8.45 -2.77
N GLU A 95 9.69 9.40 -3.17
CA GLU A 95 10.09 10.69 -3.69
C GLU A 95 9.46 11.80 -2.85
N VAL A 96 10.24 12.82 -2.56
CA VAL A 96 9.79 14.01 -1.85
C VAL A 96 9.76 15.15 -2.84
N SER A 97 8.62 15.81 -2.95
CA SER A 97 8.40 16.93 -3.85
C SER A 97 7.80 18.11 -3.09
N LEU A 98 7.98 19.30 -3.66
CA LEU A 98 7.33 20.52 -3.17
C LEU A 98 6.12 20.82 -4.05
N GLU A 99 4.97 21.05 -3.41
CA GLU A 99 3.75 21.57 -4.02
C GLU A 99 3.43 22.92 -3.37
N GLY A 100 4.00 23.99 -3.95
CA GLY A 100 4.09 25.29 -3.27
C GLY A 100 4.97 25.17 -2.03
N ASP A 101 4.46 25.61 -0.88
CA ASP A 101 5.15 25.49 0.42
C ASP A 101 4.92 24.13 1.11
N ARG A 102 4.15 23.22 0.48
CA ARG A 102 3.81 21.93 1.07
C ARG A 102 4.81 20.87 0.63
N ILE A 103 5.37 20.17 1.62
CA ILE A 103 6.19 18.97 1.40
C ILE A 103 5.25 17.78 1.17
N VAL A 104 5.40 17.13 0.02
CA VAL A 104 4.61 15.99 -0.42
C VAL A 104 5.51 14.79 -0.60
N ILE A 105 5.14 13.67 0.01
CA ILE A 105 5.87 12.41 -0.01
C ILE A 105 5.08 11.43 -0.86
N ALA A 106 5.66 10.98 -1.96
CA ALA A 106 5.04 10.09 -2.92
C ALA A 106 5.75 8.75 -2.96
N PHE A 107 4.99 7.66 -2.90
CA PHE A 107 5.46 6.30 -3.05
C PHE A 107 5.05 5.80 -4.42
N GLY A 108 6.00 5.22 -5.16
CA GLY A 108 5.77 4.89 -6.55
C GLY A 108 6.75 3.91 -7.11
N TYR A 109 6.70 3.80 -8.43
CA TYR A 109 7.63 3.03 -9.22
C TYR A 109 7.93 3.71 -10.54
N GLU A 110 9.05 3.32 -11.13
CA GLU A 110 9.49 3.78 -12.43
C GLU A 110 9.40 2.63 -13.43
N MET A 111 8.76 2.86 -14.57
CA MET A 111 8.66 1.90 -15.66
C MET A 111 8.74 2.64 -16.99
N PHE A 112 9.58 2.16 -17.91
CA PHE A 112 9.82 2.82 -19.20
C PHE A 112 10.19 4.33 -19.07
N ARG A 113 10.99 4.67 -18.06
CA ARG A 113 11.37 6.06 -17.69
C ARG A 113 10.18 6.97 -17.33
N ARG A 114 8.99 6.41 -17.10
CA ARG A 114 7.82 7.11 -16.58
C ARG A 114 7.64 6.77 -15.11
N ARG A 115 7.27 7.77 -14.33
CA ARG A 115 6.97 7.64 -12.89
C ARG A 115 5.48 7.40 -12.72
N PHE A 116 5.16 6.47 -11.85
CA PHE A 116 3.81 6.15 -11.45
C PHE A 116 3.76 6.14 -9.93
N TYR A 117 2.72 6.75 -9.35
CA TYR A 117 2.59 6.92 -7.92
C TYR A 117 1.43 6.06 -7.41
N TYR A 118 1.71 5.21 -6.42
CA TYR A 118 0.69 4.44 -5.72
C TYR A 118 -0.03 5.30 -4.68
N LEU A 119 0.75 6.16 -4.01
CA LEU A 119 0.29 6.93 -2.86
C LEU A 119 1.05 8.25 -2.83
N THR A 120 0.32 9.32 -2.57
CA THR A 120 0.86 10.66 -2.35
C THR A 120 0.30 11.19 -1.04
N VAL A 121 1.18 11.54 -0.09
CA VAL A 121 0.81 11.97 1.26
C VAL A 121 1.51 13.28 1.57
N ALA A 122 0.77 14.26 2.07
CA ALA A 122 1.39 15.49 2.58
C ALA A 122 2.13 15.20 3.89
N ARG A 123 3.25 15.89 4.16
CA ARG A 123 4.02 15.73 5.41
C ARG A 123 3.15 15.71 6.66
N GLY A 124 2.21 16.66 6.78
CA GLY A 124 1.33 16.78 7.95
C GLY A 124 0.28 15.67 8.10
N GLN A 125 0.11 14.81 7.09
CA GLN A 125 -0.80 13.66 7.14
C GLN A 125 -0.12 12.40 7.67
N ILE A 126 1.21 12.36 7.74
CA ILE A 126 1.94 11.21 8.28
C ILE A 126 1.75 11.16 9.79
N VAL A 127 1.33 10.00 10.29
CA VAL A 127 1.11 9.78 11.72
C VAL A 127 2.27 9.01 12.33
N SER A 128 2.64 7.89 11.71
CA SER A 128 3.72 7.04 12.20
C SER A 128 4.27 6.10 11.15
N LEU A 129 5.52 5.71 11.34
CA LEU A 129 6.18 4.64 10.60
C LEU A 129 6.48 3.50 11.56
N GLU A 130 6.00 2.30 11.27
CA GLU A 130 6.09 1.16 12.18
C GLU A 130 6.55 -0.09 11.44
N MET A 131 7.40 -0.89 12.07
CA MET A 131 7.67 -2.24 11.61
C MET A 131 6.63 -3.19 12.18
N ARG A 132 6.03 -4.02 11.32
CA ARG A 132 5.04 -5.03 11.71
C ARG A 132 5.38 -6.39 11.13
N SER A 133 5.05 -7.43 11.88
CA SER A 133 5.10 -8.80 11.41
C SER A 133 3.95 -9.06 10.43
N GLY A 134 4.18 -9.91 9.44
CA GLY A 134 3.13 -10.37 8.55
C GLY A 134 2.24 -11.43 9.21
N GLN A 135 1.33 -11.97 8.41
CA GLN A 135 0.37 -12.97 8.85
C GLN A 135 1.04 -14.32 9.21
N ALA A 136 2.13 -14.69 8.52
CA ALA A 136 2.80 -15.96 8.75
C ALA A 136 3.51 -15.98 10.11
N THR A 137 4.26 -14.92 10.46
CA THR A 137 4.87 -14.81 11.80
C THR A 137 3.81 -14.75 12.89
N ALA A 138 2.72 -14.00 12.67
CA ALA A 138 1.63 -13.86 13.64
C ALA A 138 0.93 -15.20 13.92
N LEU A 139 0.69 -16.02 12.90
CA LEU A 139 0.05 -17.33 13.04
C LEU A 139 1.00 -18.42 13.55
N ALA A 140 2.26 -18.40 13.13
CA ALA A 140 3.22 -19.45 13.48
C ALA A 140 3.77 -19.29 14.91
N GLY A 141 3.61 -18.13 15.54
CA GLY A 141 4.19 -17.83 16.86
C GLY A 141 5.72 -17.81 16.88
N ARG A 142 6.36 -17.78 15.71
CA ARG A 142 7.81 -17.70 15.49
C ARG A 142 8.09 -16.81 14.29
N ASP A 143 9.30 -16.30 14.19
CA ASP A 143 9.73 -15.49 13.05
C ASP A 143 9.70 -16.32 11.74
N MET A 144 8.97 -15.83 10.76
CA MET A 144 8.79 -16.43 9.42
C MET A 144 9.30 -15.51 8.31
N ASP A 145 10.16 -14.53 8.63
CA ASP A 145 10.75 -13.59 7.67
C ASP A 145 9.74 -12.79 6.84
N ASP A 146 8.59 -12.47 7.42
CA ASP A 146 7.48 -11.75 6.78
C ASP A 146 7.27 -10.33 7.34
N TRP A 147 8.34 -9.71 7.82
CA TRP A 147 8.29 -8.36 8.39
C TRP A 147 8.23 -7.28 7.32
N HIS A 148 7.50 -6.21 7.58
CA HIS A 148 7.35 -5.08 6.66
C HIS A 148 7.29 -3.75 7.41
N VAL A 149 7.58 -2.67 6.68
CA VAL A 149 7.43 -1.29 7.17
C VAL A 149 6.08 -0.76 6.71
N ALA A 150 5.28 -0.29 7.67
CA ALA A 150 3.97 0.29 7.48
C ALA A 150 3.99 1.79 7.79
N LEU A 151 3.51 2.58 6.83
CA LEU A 151 3.25 4.00 6.97
C LEU A 151 1.78 4.18 7.36
N TRP A 152 1.54 4.79 8.51
CA TRP A 152 0.22 5.22 8.93
C TRP A 152 0.02 6.70 8.59
N TYR A 153 -1.09 7.01 7.94
CA TYR A 153 -1.40 8.36 7.50
C TYR A 153 -2.89 8.68 7.58
N ARG A 154 -3.22 9.96 7.66
CA ARG A 154 -4.61 10.44 7.62
C ARG A 154 -4.98 10.85 6.21
N ASP A 155 -5.99 10.19 5.64
CA ASP A 155 -6.57 10.59 4.38
C ASP A 155 -7.81 11.48 4.62
N PRO A 156 -7.75 12.79 4.33
CA PRO A 156 -8.88 13.69 4.55
C PRO A 156 -10.04 13.44 3.60
N THR A 157 -9.82 12.69 2.50
CA THR A 157 -10.85 12.41 1.49
C THR A 157 -11.68 11.19 1.83
N ARG A 158 -11.22 10.33 2.74
CA ARG A 158 -12.00 9.18 3.20
C ARG A 158 -13.03 9.62 4.24
N ALA A 159 -14.27 9.15 4.04
CA ALA A 159 -15.33 9.32 5.03
C ALA A 159 -14.90 8.74 6.38
N LYS A 160 -15.07 9.52 7.46
CA LYS A 160 -14.80 9.06 8.83
C LYS A 160 -15.59 7.78 9.07
N ARG A 161 -14.87 6.66 9.24
CA ARG A 161 -15.48 5.40 9.64
C ARG A 161 -15.98 5.54 11.07
N LYS A 162 -16.98 4.73 11.44
CA LYS A 162 -17.41 4.64 12.83
C LYS A 162 -16.20 4.16 13.64
N HIS A 163 -15.74 4.99 14.58
CA HIS A 163 -14.65 4.62 15.46
C HIS A 163 -14.97 3.31 16.15
N ILE A 164 -14.07 2.34 16.03
CA ILE A 164 -14.14 1.08 16.75
C ILE A 164 -13.08 1.16 17.83
N GLU A 165 -13.49 1.02 19.09
CA GLU A 165 -12.60 1.10 20.23
C GLU A 165 -11.44 0.08 20.10
N GLY A 166 -10.21 0.55 20.26
CA GLY A 166 -8.99 -0.26 20.08
C GLY A 166 -8.53 -0.42 18.63
N VAL A 167 -9.26 0.09 17.64
CA VAL A 167 -8.87 0.09 16.22
C VAL A 167 -8.40 1.50 15.83
N ARG A 168 -7.28 1.56 15.11
CA ARG A 168 -6.78 2.80 14.52
C ARG A 168 -7.66 3.24 13.36
N ASP A 169 -8.08 4.50 13.36
CA ASP A 169 -8.83 5.11 12.25
C ASP A 169 -7.92 5.60 11.10
N ASP A 170 -6.61 5.54 11.29
CA ASP A 170 -5.61 5.93 10.29
C ASP A 170 -5.54 4.92 9.13
N GLU A 171 -5.25 5.41 7.93
CA GLU A 171 -4.94 4.55 6.78
C GLU A 171 -3.54 3.98 6.90
N VAL A 172 -3.32 2.81 6.28
CA VAL A 172 -2.04 2.11 6.31
C VAL A 172 -1.55 1.81 4.89
N TYR A 173 -0.27 2.11 4.65
CA TYR A 173 0.43 1.75 3.43
C TYR A 173 1.68 0.94 3.74
N VAL A 174 1.81 -0.21 3.10
CA VAL A 174 2.99 -1.08 3.24
C VAL A 174 4.07 -0.61 2.27
N VAL A 175 5.15 -0.06 2.84
CA VAL A 175 6.22 0.63 2.09
C VAL A 175 7.07 -0.36 1.29
N CYS A 176 7.40 -1.51 1.88
CA CYS A 176 8.31 -2.51 1.30
C CYS A 176 7.69 -3.91 1.33
N PRO A 177 8.15 -4.84 0.47
CA PRO A 177 7.73 -6.23 0.55
C PRO A 177 8.15 -6.88 1.89
N PRO A 178 7.50 -7.99 2.29
CA PRO A 178 7.88 -8.78 3.45
C PRO A 178 9.32 -9.30 3.35
N ARG A 179 10.07 -9.21 4.44
CA ARG A 179 11.49 -9.63 4.54
C ARG A 179 11.84 -10.09 5.95
N ALA A 180 13.01 -10.70 6.08
CA ALA A 180 13.64 -11.00 7.36
C ALA A 180 13.73 -9.77 8.27
N LYS A 181 13.50 -9.98 9.56
CA LYS A 181 13.37 -8.93 10.58
C LYS A 181 14.51 -7.90 10.54
N VAL A 182 15.76 -8.38 10.57
CA VAL A 182 16.97 -7.53 10.58
C VAL A 182 17.06 -6.66 9.33
N THR A 183 16.73 -7.22 8.16
CA THR A 183 16.71 -6.46 6.89
C THR A 183 15.66 -5.36 6.93
N THR A 184 14.49 -5.66 7.50
CA THR A 184 13.39 -4.71 7.65
C THR A 184 13.72 -3.60 8.65
N GLU A 185 14.42 -3.90 9.74
CA GLU A 185 14.90 -2.90 10.71
C GLU A 185 15.91 -1.92 10.09
N VAL A 186 16.86 -2.43 9.31
CA VAL A 186 17.82 -1.59 8.57
C VAL A 186 17.07 -0.68 7.59
N PHE A 187 16.12 -1.24 6.84
CA PHE A 187 15.31 -0.47 5.90
C PHE A 187 14.46 0.60 6.61
N LEU A 188 13.83 0.27 7.74
CA LEU A 188 13.07 1.22 8.56
C LEU A 188 13.95 2.42 8.93
N ARG A 189 15.15 2.17 9.46
CA ARG A 189 16.09 3.24 9.84
C ARG A 189 16.45 4.11 8.63
N SER A 190 16.73 3.51 7.46
CA SER A 190 17.01 4.27 6.25
C SER A 190 15.84 5.16 5.82
N VAL A 191 14.60 4.67 5.89
CA VAL A 191 13.40 5.46 5.58
C VAL A 191 13.22 6.59 6.59
N VAL A 192 13.39 6.33 7.90
CA VAL A 192 13.31 7.37 8.93
C VAL A 192 14.36 8.44 8.69
N THR A 193 15.63 8.07 8.46
CA THR A 193 16.70 9.03 8.17
C THR A 193 16.39 9.85 6.93
N PHE A 194 15.89 9.22 5.86
CA PHE A 194 15.48 9.92 4.65
C PHE A 194 14.35 10.93 4.92
N LEU A 195 13.29 10.53 5.62
CA LEU A 195 12.17 11.39 5.97
C LEU A 195 12.59 12.55 6.89
N CYS A 196 13.45 12.30 7.88
CA CYS A 196 14.01 13.34 8.73
C CYS A 196 14.88 14.32 7.94
N SER A 197 15.65 13.85 6.95
CA SER A 197 16.50 14.72 6.12
C SER A 197 15.70 15.73 5.28
N VAL A 198 14.43 15.44 5.02
CA VAL A 198 13.50 16.34 4.33
C VAL A 198 12.55 17.07 5.28
N GLY A 199 12.84 17.03 6.58
CA GLY A 199 12.14 17.78 7.63
C GLY A 199 10.96 17.07 8.27
N VAL A 200 10.71 15.77 8.05
CA VAL A 200 9.67 15.04 8.81
C VAL A 200 10.22 14.72 10.20
N GLU A 201 9.65 15.30 11.25
CA GLU A 201 10.09 15.09 12.63
C GLU A 201 9.53 13.78 13.19
N LEU A 202 10.31 12.71 13.10
CA LEU A 202 9.97 11.37 13.58
C LEU A 202 10.69 11.06 14.90
N HIS A 203 9.93 10.73 15.94
CA HIS A 203 10.45 10.40 17.26
C HIS A 203 10.21 8.92 17.59
N PRO A 204 11.20 8.24 18.20
CA PRO A 204 11.05 6.85 18.61
C PRO A 204 9.98 6.74 19.71
N VAL A 205 9.10 5.75 19.58
CA VAL A 205 8.12 5.40 20.61
C VAL A 205 8.74 4.32 21.51
N ALA A 206 8.31 4.22 22.77
CA ALA A 206 8.79 3.21 23.73
C ALA A 206 8.69 1.76 23.22
N LYS A 207 7.85 1.49 22.22
CA LYS A 207 7.94 0.25 21.43
C LYS A 207 9.08 0.40 20.42
N GLU A 208 10.15 -0.39 20.60
CA GLU A 208 11.46 -0.32 19.90
C GLU A 208 11.42 -0.30 18.34
N ASN A 209 10.25 -0.42 17.71
CA ASN A 209 10.08 -0.57 16.27
C ASN A 209 9.04 0.39 15.67
N ALA A 210 8.76 1.51 16.34
CA ALA A 210 7.79 2.51 15.89
C ALA A 210 8.33 3.93 16.05
N PHE A 211 8.06 4.76 15.03
CA PHE A 211 8.37 6.19 15.02
C PHE A 211 7.08 6.97 14.79
N ARG A 212 6.83 7.99 15.61
CA ARG A 212 5.66 8.87 15.49
C ARG A 212 6.07 10.27 15.09
N VAL A 213 5.24 10.92 14.28
CA VAL A 213 5.41 12.34 13.99
C VAL A 213 5.04 13.14 15.25
N VAL A 214 5.90 14.07 15.66
CA VAL A 214 5.52 15.04 16.69
C VAL A 214 4.51 15.99 16.07
N ALA A 215 3.36 16.13 16.71
CA ALA A 215 2.35 17.09 16.28
C ALA A 215 3.04 18.46 16.22
N ILE A 216 3.05 19.07 15.03
CA ILE A 216 3.47 20.47 14.90
C ILE A 216 2.42 21.26 15.68
N ASP A 217 2.84 21.89 16.79
CA ASP A 217 1.98 22.75 17.61
C ASP A 217 1.24 23.73 16.68
N GLY A 218 -0.07 23.57 16.57
CA GLY A 218 -0.93 24.36 15.66
C GLY A 218 -1.96 23.58 14.85
N ASP A 219 -2.00 22.24 14.90
CA ASP A 219 -3.11 21.47 14.31
C ASP A 219 -4.33 21.47 15.26
N PRO A 220 -5.49 22.10 14.91
CA PRO A 220 -6.65 22.28 15.79
C PRO A 220 -7.38 20.97 16.18
N LEU A 221 -6.83 19.81 15.84
CA LEU A 221 -7.47 18.50 15.99
C LEU A 221 -6.64 17.50 16.81
N THR A 222 -5.62 17.96 17.53
CA THR A 222 -4.96 17.14 18.55
C THR A 222 -5.83 17.16 19.82
N PRO A 223 -6.42 16.04 20.27
CA PRO A 223 -7.06 16.02 21.57
C PRO A 223 -6.01 16.33 22.65
N PRO A 224 -6.34 17.12 23.67
CA PRO A 224 -5.39 17.47 24.72
C PRO A 224 -4.84 16.19 25.35
N SER A 225 -3.52 16.14 25.53
CA SER A 225 -2.87 15.10 26.31
C SER A 225 -3.59 14.96 27.65
N PRO A 226 -3.96 13.75 28.10
CA PRO A 226 -4.54 13.58 29.42
C PRO A 226 -3.54 14.12 30.45
N PRO A 227 -4.00 14.90 31.44
CA PRO A 227 -3.12 15.45 32.46
C PRO A 227 -2.38 14.30 33.13
N GLY A 228 -1.06 14.43 33.20
CA GLY A 228 -0.18 13.42 33.77
C GLY A 228 -0.65 13.04 35.16
N LEU A 229 -0.96 11.77 35.36
CA LEU A 229 -1.03 11.17 36.68
C LEU A 229 0.41 11.01 37.16
N SER A 230 0.89 12.04 37.87
CA SER A 230 1.98 11.89 38.82
C SER A 230 1.50 11.00 39.97
N VAL A 231 2.04 9.80 40.06
CA VAL A 231 2.20 9.06 41.33
C VAL A 231 3.60 8.46 41.34
#